data_AF-A0A7V6X2Y5-F1
#
_entry.id   AF-A0A7V6X2Y5-F1
#
_cell.length_a   1.000
_cell.length_b   1.000
_cell.length_c   1.000
_cell.angle_alpha   90.00
_cell.angle_beta   90.00
_cell.angle_gamma   90.00
#
_symmetry.space_group_name_H-M   'P 1'
#
loop_
_entity.id
_entity.type
_entity.pdbx_description
1 polymer ?
#
loop_
_entity_poly.entity_id
_entity_poly.type
_entity_poly.pdbx_seq_one_letter_code
_entity_poly.pdbx_strand_id
1 'polypeptide(L)'
;MRVWSMFKENIRSFRAIQPLLNEIDIVRKGVNLVLKMAKPNAEQKAEVKDQLRDLRSLAMLGFSQQSYDLSPAQTYKLQGYLKMYQAQTGPEAMRNILRGINEQFNHGDTPVAKWLRLVEKLYDYKVKSQAEIVGLRDLEKQARGLQAERLAAAAEKARLSLEIEEEKLCILLKDADPVKNKDFVAPDYDKTYELVSKVINEKITLYPQGGRTPLLYAFRRFVKDCGGDQERINKGILAADKHGHWEIEIPQDLAKLREEAQTFVTDRIVELEKTEQEMGER
;
A
#
# COMPACT_ATOMS: atom_id res chain seq x y z
N MET A 1 -7.50 -7.58 36.36
CA MET A 1 -6.85 -6.50 35.58
C MET A 1 -6.42 -6.90 34.16
N ARG A 2 -5.93 -8.12 33.87
CA ARG A 2 -5.51 -8.56 32.51
C ARG A 2 -6.62 -8.70 31.45
N VAL A 3 -7.84 -9.06 31.85
CA VAL A 3 -8.96 -9.27 30.91
C VAL A 3 -9.45 -7.95 30.29
N TRP A 4 -9.42 -6.86 31.06
CA TRP A 4 -9.82 -5.52 30.59
C TRP A 4 -8.78 -4.87 29.66
N SER A 5 -7.48 -5.19 29.80
CA SER A 5 -6.47 -4.72 28.84
C SER A 5 -6.57 -5.46 27.50
N MET A 6 -6.75 -6.78 27.52
CA MET A 6 -6.99 -7.58 26.31
C MET A 6 -8.30 -7.18 25.59
N PHE A 7 -9.35 -6.82 26.34
CA PHE A 7 -10.61 -6.34 25.74
C PHE A 7 -10.47 -4.95 25.10
N LYS A 8 -9.71 -4.04 25.74
CA LYS A 8 -9.40 -2.72 25.17
C LYS A 8 -8.45 -2.81 23.96
N GLU A 9 -7.48 -3.71 23.98
CA GLU A 9 -6.64 -4.02 22.83
C GLU A 9 -7.50 -4.58 21.69
N ASN A 10 -8.32 -5.61 21.92
CA ASN A 10 -9.22 -6.16 20.91
C ASN A 10 -10.20 -5.13 20.31
N ILE A 11 -10.77 -4.20 21.11
CA ILE A 11 -11.63 -3.13 20.58
C ILE A 11 -10.84 -2.13 19.72
N ARG A 12 -9.59 -1.81 20.09
CA ARG A 12 -8.71 -0.96 19.28
C ARG A 12 -8.28 -1.66 17.98
N SER A 13 -7.91 -2.94 18.04
CA SER A 13 -7.57 -3.76 16.88
C SER A 13 -8.77 -3.89 15.93
N PHE A 14 -9.98 -4.07 16.47
CA PHE A 14 -11.21 -4.19 15.66
C PHE A 14 -11.58 -2.87 14.97
N ARG A 15 -11.42 -1.73 15.65
CA ARG A 15 -11.60 -0.41 14.99
C ARG A 15 -10.54 -0.14 13.93
N ALA A 16 -9.32 -0.61 14.13
CA ALA A 16 -8.22 -0.43 13.18
C ALA A 16 -8.29 -1.35 11.96
N ILE A 17 -8.93 -2.53 12.06
CA ILE A 17 -9.08 -3.48 10.94
C ILE A 17 -10.32 -3.21 10.08
N GLN A 18 -11.32 -2.52 10.63
CA GLN A 18 -12.58 -2.25 9.95
C GLN A 18 -12.42 -1.46 8.62
N PRO A 19 -11.55 -0.43 8.52
CA PRO A 19 -11.31 0.27 7.26
C PRO A 19 -10.79 -0.66 6.15
N LEU A 20 -9.89 -1.58 6.51
CA LEU A 20 -9.33 -2.57 5.58
C LEU A 20 -10.39 -3.58 5.12
N LEU A 21 -11.24 -4.05 6.03
CA LEU A 21 -12.34 -4.95 5.68
C LEU A 21 -13.37 -4.27 4.77
N ASN A 22 -13.65 -2.99 5.01
CA ASN A 22 -14.51 -2.18 4.16
C ASN A 22 -13.92 -2.04 2.74
N GLU A 23 -12.59 -1.83 2.62
CA GLU A 23 -11.90 -1.80 1.32
C GLU A 23 -12.11 -3.09 0.53
N ILE A 24 -11.88 -4.25 1.17
CA ILE A 24 -12.07 -5.54 0.52
C ILE A 24 -13.53 -5.77 0.12
N ASP A 25 -14.47 -5.33 0.93
CA ASP A 25 -15.89 -5.47 0.61
C ASP A 25 -16.31 -4.57 -0.58
N ILE A 26 -15.69 -3.39 -0.76
CA ILE A 26 -15.88 -2.54 -1.95
C ILE A 26 -15.32 -3.25 -3.19
N VAL A 27 -14.08 -3.76 -3.11
CA VAL A 27 -13.45 -4.53 -4.20
C VAL A 27 -14.32 -5.72 -4.62
N ARG A 28 -14.83 -6.49 -3.64
CA ARG A 28 -15.76 -7.60 -3.88
C ARG A 28 -17.02 -7.15 -4.63
N LYS A 29 -17.60 -6.00 -4.29
CA LYS A 29 -18.77 -5.45 -5.00
C LYS A 29 -18.42 -5.12 -6.45
N GLY A 30 -17.30 -4.45 -6.69
CA GLY A 30 -16.82 -4.13 -8.04
C GLY A 30 -16.58 -5.40 -8.88
N VAL A 31 -15.87 -6.40 -8.33
CA VAL A 31 -15.64 -7.68 -9.01
C VAL A 31 -16.96 -8.37 -9.35
N ASN A 32 -17.92 -8.43 -8.43
CA ASN A 32 -19.22 -9.03 -8.69
C ASN A 32 -20.00 -8.33 -9.83
N LEU A 33 -19.85 -7.01 -9.99
CA LEU A 33 -20.45 -6.29 -11.11
C LEU A 33 -19.78 -6.66 -12.44
N VAL A 34 -18.45 -6.77 -12.48
CA VAL A 34 -17.73 -7.24 -13.67
C VAL A 34 -18.10 -8.68 -14.02
N LEU A 35 -18.19 -9.58 -13.04
CA LEU A 35 -18.65 -10.95 -13.28
C LEU A 35 -20.08 -11.00 -13.85
N LYS A 36 -21.00 -10.14 -13.40
CA LYS A 36 -22.35 -10.08 -13.97
C LYS A 36 -22.33 -9.72 -15.46
N MET A 37 -21.43 -8.82 -15.86
CA MET A 37 -21.26 -8.41 -17.26
C MET A 37 -20.60 -9.52 -18.10
N ALA A 38 -19.57 -10.18 -17.56
CA ALA A 38 -18.82 -11.24 -18.25
C ALA A 38 -19.58 -12.57 -18.36
N LYS A 39 -20.62 -12.79 -17.54
CA LYS A 39 -21.46 -14.01 -17.50
C LYS A 39 -20.65 -15.33 -17.44
N PRO A 40 -19.75 -15.50 -16.44
CA PRO A 40 -18.98 -16.72 -16.27
C PRO A 40 -19.85 -17.92 -15.91
N ASN A 41 -19.31 -19.12 -16.16
CA ASN A 41 -19.95 -20.38 -15.78
C ASN A 41 -19.92 -20.60 -14.25
N ALA A 42 -20.55 -21.67 -13.77
CA ALA A 42 -20.66 -21.93 -12.33
C ALA A 42 -19.30 -22.19 -11.64
N GLU A 43 -18.39 -22.88 -12.33
CA GLU A 43 -17.05 -23.21 -11.84
C GLU A 43 -16.19 -21.94 -11.67
N GLN A 44 -16.14 -21.10 -12.71
CA GLN A 44 -15.47 -19.81 -12.69
C GLN A 44 -16.02 -18.89 -11.58
N LYS A 45 -17.34 -18.89 -11.34
CA LYS A 45 -17.94 -18.13 -10.23
C LYS A 45 -17.49 -18.65 -8.86
N ALA A 46 -17.36 -19.96 -8.70
CA ALA A 46 -16.89 -20.56 -7.47
C ALA A 46 -15.42 -20.23 -7.22
N GLU A 47 -14.59 -20.32 -8.26
CA GLU A 47 -13.17 -19.94 -8.22
C GLU A 47 -12.97 -18.49 -7.77
N VAL A 48 -13.66 -17.54 -8.42
CA VAL A 48 -13.53 -16.12 -8.04
C VAL A 48 -14.03 -15.86 -6.62
N LYS A 49 -15.07 -16.58 -6.17
CA LYS A 49 -15.55 -16.48 -4.79
C LYS A 49 -14.48 -16.94 -3.78
N ASP A 50 -13.76 -18.01 -4.09
CA ASP A 50 -12.66 -18.50 -3.25
C ASP A 50 -11.48 -17.52 -3.27
N GLN A 51 -11.11 -16.99 -4.44
CA GLN A 51 -10.09 -15.94 -4.57
C GLN A 51 -10.42 -14.68 -3.76
N LEU A 52 -11.68 -14.24 -3.75
CA LEU A 52 -12.13 -13.09 -2.95
C LEU A 52 -12.09 -13.38 -1.44
N ARG A 53 -12.36 -14.62 -1.01
CA ARG A 53 -12.18 -15.05 0.38
C ARG A 53 -10.71 -15.04 0.79
N ASP A 54 -9.83 -15.47 -0.11
CA ASP A 54 -8.39 -15.48 0.11
C ASP A 54 -7.82 -14.06 0.19
N LEU A 55 -8.29 -13.16 -0.67
CA LEU A 55 -7.94 -11.73 -0.64
C LEU A 55 -8.31 -11.10 0.71
N ARG A 56 -9.51 -11.40 1.25
CA ARG A 56 -9.90 -10.98 2.61
C ARG A 56 -8.98 -11.57 3.68
N SER A 57 -8.62 -12.85 3.56
CA SER A 57 -7.75 -13.54 4.52
C SER A 57 -6.33 -12.97 4.52
N LEU A 58 -5.78 -12.69 3.34
CA LEU A 58 -4.49 -12.02 3.18
C LEU A 58 -4.51 -10.62 3.81
N ALA A 59 -5.60 -9.86 3.65
CA ALA A 59 -5.71 -8.52 4.22
C ALA A 59 -5.65 -8.57 5.75
N MET A 60 -6.40 -9.49 6.36
CA MET A 60 -6.39 -9.73 7.81
C MET A 60 -5.01 -10.16 8.33
N LEU A 61 -4.31 -11.02 7.58
CA LEU A 61 -2.95 -11.45 7.93
C LEU A 61 -1.95 -10.31 7.80
N GLY A 62 -2.04 -9.48 6.75
CA GLY A 62 -1.21 -8.30 6.57
C GLY A 62 -1.37 -7.29 7.71
N PHE A 63 -2.61 -6.98 8.09
CA PHE A 63 -2.90 -6.13 9.26
C PHE A 63 -2.31 -6.71 10.54
N SER A 64 -2.50 -8.02 10.73
CA SER A 64 -2.00 -8.73 11.90
C SER A 64 -0.48 -8.65 11.96
N GLN A 65 0.23 -8.87 10.85
CA GLN A 65 1.69 -8.77 10.75
C GLN A 65 2.24 -7.37 11.00
N GLN A 66 1.49 -6.32 10.63
CA GLN A 66 1.89 -4.93 10.85
C GLN A 66 1.66 -4.49 12.29
N SER A 67 0.57 -4.95 12.91
CA SER A 67 0.15 -4.53 14.25
C SER A 67 0.71 -5.42 15.37
N TYR A 68 0.99 -6.68 15.05
CA TYR A 68 1.40 -7.74 15.97
C TYR A 68 2.36 -8.70 15.26
N ASP A 69 3.07 -9.53 16.03
CA ASP A 69 3.74 -10.68 15.44
C ASP A 69 2.70 -11.74 15.05
N LEU A 70 2.88 -12.35 13.88
CA LEU A 70 2.03 -13.47 13.46
C LEU A 70 2.30 -14.70 14.33
N SER A 71 1.23 -15.34 14.79
CA SER A 71 1.34 -16.67 15.41
C SER A 71 1.88 -17.70 14.39
N PRO A 72 2.48 -18.82 14.82
CA PRO A 72 2.99 -19.85 13.91
C PRO A 72 1.93 -20.35 12.90
N ALA A 73 0.68 -20.51 13.35
CA ALA A 73 -0.42 -20.92 12.48
C ALA A 73 -0.76 -19.86 11.42
N GLN A 74 -0.73 -18.57 11.78
CA GLN A 74 -0.93 -17.46 10.84
C GLN A 74 0.23 -17.35 9.85
N THR A 75 1.46 -17.55 10.30
CA THR A 75 2.66 -17.58 9.43
C THR A 75 2.57 -18.70 8.41
N TYR A 76 2.23 -19.92 8.84
CA TYR A 76 2.03 -21.05 7.93
C TYR A 76 0.92 -20.76 6.91
N LYS A 77 -0.20 -20.17 7.36
CA LYS A 77 -1.30 -19.79 6.48
C LYS A 77 -0.86 -18.74 5.44
N LEU A 78 -0.12 -17.71 5.87
CA LEU A 78 0.44 -16.71 4.97
C LEU A 78 1.36 -17.34 3.93
N GLN A 79 2.31 -18.19 4.35
CA GLN A 79 3.21 -18.90 3.44
C GLN A 79 2.45 -19.77 2.43
N GLY A 80 1.36 -20.42 2.86
CA GLY A 80 0.47 -21.15 1.96
C GLY A 80 -0.11 -20.27 0.86
N TYR A 81 -0.62 -19.09 1.20
CA TYR A 81 -1.12 -18.13 0.20
C TYR A 81 -0.02 -17.60 -0.71
N LEU A 82 1.14 -17.24 -0.16
CA LEU A 82 2.29 -16.77 -0.95
C LEU A 82 2.71 -17.80 -2.00
N LYS A 83 2.78 -19.09 -1.62
CA LYS A 83 3.08 -20.17 -2.56
C LYS A 83 1.96 -20.35 -3.60
N MET A 84 0.70 -20.37 -3.17
CA MET A 84 -0.46 -20.55 -4.05
C MET A 84 -0.53 -19.48 -5.13
N TYR A 85 -0.27 -18.23 -4.78
CA TYR A 85 -0.35 -17.08 -5.67
C TYR A 85 1.01 -16.63 -6.22
N GLN A 86 2.05 -17.46 -6.10
CA GLN A 86 3.41 -17.20 -6.60
C GLN A 86 3.95 -15.81 -6.23
N ALA A 87 3.82 -15.47 -4.96
CA ALA A 87 4.16 -14.15 -4.41
C ALA A 87 5.19 -14.27 -3.29
N GLN A 88 5.96 -13.20 -3.08
CA GLN A 88 6.92 -13.07 -1.99
C GLN A 88 6.32 -12.32 -0.79
N THR A 89 5.30 -11.48 -1.03
CA THR A 89 4.67 -10.65 0.00
C THR A 89 3.14 -10.71 -0.06
N GLY A 90 2.49 -10.36 1.06
CA GLY A 90 1.03 -10.30 1.14
C GLY A 90 0.40 -9.37 0.09
N PRO A 91 0.89 -8.12 -0.07
CA PRO A 91 0.43 -7.22 -1.13
C PRO A 91 0.61 -7.81 -2.53
N GLU A 92 1.69 -8.53 -2.79
CA GLU A 92 1.94 -9.17 -4.08
C GLU A 92 0.97 -10.32 -4.35
N ALA A 93 0.64 -11.12 -3.33
CA ALA A 93 -0.39 -12.15 -3.47
C ALA A 93 -1.76 -11.54 -3.79
N MET A 94 -2.16 -10.45 -3.11
CA MET A 94 -3.41 -9.73 -3.40
C MET A 94 -3.42 -9.15 -4.82
N ARG A 95 -2.32 -8.53 -5.24
CA ARG A 95 -2.13 -8.04 -6.62
C ARG A 95 -2.32 -9.17 -7.63
N ASN A 96 -1.70 -10.33 -7.42
CA ASN A 96 -1.77 -11.48 -8.33
C ASN A 96 -3.20 -12.02 -8.43
N ILE A 97 -3.95 -12.07 -7.32
CA ILE A 97 -5.38 -12.41 -7.32
C ILE A 97 -6.18 -11.42 -8.18
N LEU A 98 -6.02 -10.12 -7.93
CA LEU A 98 -6.78 -9.08 -8.62
C LEU A 98 -6.48 -9.04 -10.11
N ARG A 99 -5.20 -9.17 -10.47
CA ARG A 99 -4.75 -9.24 -11.85
C ARG A 99 -5.36 -10.45 -12.57
N GLY A 100 -5.34 -11.64 -11.95
CA GLY A 100 -5.98 -12.82 -12.54
C GLY A 100 -7.48 -12.64 -12.80
N ILE A 101 -8.21 -12.05 -11.85
CA ILE A 101 -9.63 -11.71 -12.03
C ILE A 101 -9.80 -10.68 -13.16
N ASN A 102 -8.96 -9.65 -13.21
CA ASN A 102 -9.02 -8.62 -14.23
C ASN A 102 -8.73 -9.18 -15.64
N GLU A 103 -7.64 -9.93 -15.80
CA GLU A 103 -7.27 -10.55 -17.08
C GLU A 103 -8.36 -11.48 -17.60
N GLN A 104 -9.04 -12.21 -16.70
CA GLN A 104 -10.05 -13.19 -17.10
C GLN A 104 -11.42 -12.59 -17.38
N PHE A 105 -11.84 -11.56 -16.64
CA PHE A 105 -13.23 -11.06 -16.69
C PHE A 105 -13.38 -9.58 -17.00
N ASN A 106 -12.32 -8.77 -16.89
CA ASN A 106 -12.39 -7.31 -16.99
C ASN A 106 -12.07 -6.78 -18.40
N HIS A 107 -12.91 -7.17 -19.36
CA HIS A 107 -12.73 -6.85 -20.79
C HIS A 107 -13.45 -5.57 -21.26
N GLY A 108 -14.25 -4.95 -20.39
CA GLY A 108 -15.04 -3.77 -20.73
C GLY A 108 -14.28 -2.45 -20.52
N ASP A 109 -14.85 -1.36 -21.04
CA ASP A 109 -14.40 0.02 -20.75
C ASP A 109 -15.37 0.77 -19.81
N THR A 110 -16.08 0.01 -18.97
CA THR A 110 -17.04 0.58 -18.02
C THR A 110 -16.33 1.27 -16.86
N PRO A 111 -17.00 2.20 -16.15
CA PRO A 111 -16.44 2.80 -14.94
C PRO A 111 -15.94 1.77 -13.91
N VAL A 112 -16.70 0.70 -13.69
CA VAL A 112 -16.30 -0.38 -12.76
C VAL A 112 -15.06 -1.13 -13.25
N ALA A 113 -14.98 -1.40 -14.57
CA ALA A 113 -13.82 -2.03 -15.18
C ALA A 113 -12.55 -1.19 -15.00
N LYS A 114 -12.65 0.10 -15.31
CA LYS A 114 -11.59 1.10 -15.11
C LYS A 114 -11.18 1.19 -13.63
N TRP A 115 -12.15 1.27 -12.72
CA TRP A 115 -11.89 1.30 -11.28
C TRP A 115 -11.10 0.07 -10.79
N LEU A 116 -11.48 -1.14 -11.20
CA LEU A 116 -10.73 -2.36 -10.82
C LEU A 116 -9.29 -2.38 -11.35
N ARG A 117 -9.02 -1.74 -12.50
CA ARG A 117 -7.64 -1.54 -12.98
C ARG A 117 -6.87 -0.55 -12.10
N LEU A 118 -7.53 0.49 -11.57
CA LEU A 118 -6.90 1.38 -10.58
C LEU A 118 -6.59 0.64 -9.27
N VAL A 119 -7.49 -0.25 -8.82
CA VAL A 119 -7.25 -1.11 -7.65
C VAL A 119 -5.99 -1.95 -7.88
N GLU A 120 -5.87 -2.62 -9.03
CA GLU A 120 -4.67 -3.38 -9.38
C GLU A 120 -3.40 -2.52 -9.37
N LYS A 121 -3.42 -1.35 -10.01
CA LYS A 121 -2.28 -0.40 -10.00
C LYS A 121 -1.89 0.06 -8.59
N LEU A 122 -2.87 0.30 -7.72
CA LEU A 122 -2.60 0.63 -6.33
C LEU A 122 -1.86 -0.52 -5.63
N TYR A 123 -2.21 -1.77 -5.93
CA TYR A 123 -1.47 -2.92 -5.39
C TYR A 123 -0.07 -3.07 -5.99
N ASP A 124 0.16 -2.71 -7.25
CA ASP A 124 1.52 -2.60 -7.80
C ASP A 124 2.37 -1.58 -7.01
N TYR A 125 1.78 -0.44 -6.67
CA TYR A 125 2.42 0.55 -5.80
C TYR A 125 2.69 -0.03 -4.40
N LYS A 126 1.69 -0.64 -3.75
CA LYS A 126 1.81 -1.23 -2.40
C LYS A 126 2.90 -2.31 -2.32
N VAL A 127 3.12 -3.08 -3.37
CA VAL A 127 4.22 -4.06 -3.42
C VAL A 127 5.58 -3.36 -3.33
N LYS A 128 5.76 -2.26 -4.09
CA LYS A 128 7.02 -1.50 -4.11
C LYS A 128 7.25 -0.77 -2.79
N SER A 129 6.23 -0.09 -2.26
CA SER A 129 6.32 0.64 -1.00
C SER A 129 6.55 -0.30 0.19
N GLN A 130 5.94 -1.49 0.22
CA GLN A 130 6.14 -2.45 1.31
C GLN A 130 7.60 -2.88 1.44
N ALA A 131 8.30 -3.13 0.33
CA ALA A 131 9.73 -3.49 0.36
C ALA A 131 10.60 -2.35 0.94
N GLU A 132 10.19 -1.10 0.75
CA GLU A 132 10.87 0.08 1.28
C GLU A 132 10.53 0.31 2.75
N ILE A 133 9.26 0.18 3.14
CA ILE A 133 8.79 0.24 4.53
C ILE A 133 9.50 -0.80 5.40
N VAL A 134 9.65 -2.04 4.90
CA VAL A 134 10.39 -3.10 5.61
C VAL A 134 11.85 -2.71 5.79
N GLY A 135 12.52 -2.25 4.72
CA GLY A 135 13.92 -1.83 4.80
C GLY A 135 14.15 -0.67 5.78
N LEU A 136 13.24 0.31 5.80
CA LEU A 136 13.30 1.43 6.75
C LEU A 136 13.06 0.96 8.19
N ARG A 137 12.14 0.02 8.41
CA ARG A 137 11.89 -0.56 9.73
C ARG A 137 13.10 -1.36 10.25
N ASP A 138 13.80 -2.07 9.37
CA ASP A 138 15.01 -2.79 9.73
C ASP A 138 16.16 -1.83 10.07
N LEU A 139 16.32 -0.75 9.30
CA LEU A 139 17.27 0.32 9.62
C LEU A 139 16.94 1.01 10.95
N GLU A 140 15.67 1.34 11.19
CA GLU A 140 15.19 1.91 12.46
C GLU A 140 15.55 1.01 13.65
N LYS A 141 15.26 -0.29 13.55
CA LYS A 141 15.59 -1.27 14.61
C LYS A 141 17.10 -1.38 14.86
N GLN A 142 17.91 -1.44 13.81
CA GLN A 142 19.37 -1.50 13.94
C GLN A 142 19.92 -0.22 14.59
N ALA A 143 19.44 0.96 14.15
CA ALA A 143 19.84 2.24 14.71
C ALA A 143 19.48 2.34 16.20
N ARG A 144 18.26 1.98 16.59
CA ARG A 144 17.84 1.95 18.01
C ARG A 144 18.69 0.99 18.84
N GLY A 145 19.01 -0.20 18.31
CA GLY A 145 19.89 -1.17 18.97
C GLY A 145 21.30 -0.62 19.23
N LEU A 146 21.75 0.34 18.43
CA LEU A 146 23.03 1.02 18.55
C LEU A 146 22.94 2.39 19.26
N GLN A 147 21.76 2.78 19.77
CA GLN A 147 21.50 4.10 20.35
C GLN A 147 21.75 5.28 19.38
N ALA A 148 21.63 5.01 18.08
CA ALA A 148 21.67 6.01 17.01
C ALA A 148 20.29 6.65 16.81
N GLU A 149 19.86 7.45 17.78
CA GLU A 149 18.48 7.94 17.87
C GLU A 149 18.07 8.90 16.74
N ARG A 150 18.99 9.71 16.21
CA ARG A 150 18.67 10.62 15.09
C ARG A 150 18.40 9.83 13.82
N LEU A 151 19.23 8.83 13.54
CA LEU A 151 19.06 7.95 12.39
C LEU A 151 17.78 7.11 12.52
N ALA A 152 17.51 6.60 13.72
CA ALA A 152 16.26 5.88 14.00
C ALA A 152 15.03 6.76 13.73
N ALA A 153 15.03 7.99 14.25
CA ALA A 153 13.94 8.94 14.03
C ALA A 153 13.78 9.33 12.56
N ALA A 154 14.89 9.48 11.81
CA ALA A 154 14.86 9.76 10.38
C ALA A 154 14.26 8.60 9.58
N ALA A 155 14.64 7.35 9.90
CA ALA A 155 14.09 6.15 9.28
C ALA A 155 12.59 5.99 9.57
N GLU A 156 12.19 6.22 10.83
CA GLU A 156 10.80 6.21 11.25
C GLU A 156 9.97 7.27 10.52
N LYS A 157 10.46 8.51 10.43
CA LYS A 157 9.79 9.60 9.71
C LYS A 157 9.61 9.28 8.23
N ALA A 158 10.63 8.72 7.58
CA ALA A 158 10.54 8.29 6.18
C ALA A 158 9.52 7.15 5.99
N ARG A 159 9.50 6.18 6.90
CA ARG A 159 8.54 5.07 6.90
C ARG A 159 7.10 5.58 7.03
N LEU A 160 6.83 6.42 8.02
CA LEU A 160 5.51 7.02 8.26
C LEU A 160 5.05 7.85 7.05
N SER A 161 5.96 8.57 6.39
CA SER A 161 5.62 9.33 5.18
C SER A 161 5.13 8.42 4.03
N LEU A 162 5.64 7.20 3.90
CA LEU A 162 5.19 6.25 2.87
C LEU A 162 3.85 5.63 3.24
N GLU A 163 3.64 5.29 4.52
CA GLU A 163 2.36 4.76 5.02
C GLU A 163 1.22 5.79 4.85
N ILE A 164 1.49 7.07 5.14
CA ILE A 164 0.52 8.16 4.91
C ILE A 164 0.24 8.32 3.40
N GLU A 165 1.25 8.19 2.54
CA GLU A 165 1.04 8.26 1.09
C GLU A 165 0.17 7.11 0.58
N GLU A 166 0.40 5.87 1.05
CA GLU A 166 -0.47 4.73 0.77
C GLU A 166 -1.92 5.00 1.17
N GLU A 167 -2.14 5.54 2.36
CA GLU A 167 -3.48 5.89 2.86
C GLU A 167 -4.16 6.93 1.96
N LYS A 168 -3.44 7.99 1.57
CA LYS A 168 -3.96 9.01 0.65
C LYS A 168 -4.35 8.44 -0.71
N LEU A 169 -3.54 7.53 -1.27
CA LEU A 169 -3.87 6.85 -2.53
C LEU A 169 -5.09 5.93 -2.38
N CYS A 170 -5.23 5.24 -1.24
CA CYS A 170 -6.44 4.46 -0.93
C CYS A 170 -7.69 5.34 -0.87
N ILE A 171 -7.60 6.54 -0.28
CA ILE A 171 -8.72 7.51 -0.22
C ILE A 171 -9.11 7.95 -1.63
N LEU A 172 -8.14 8.41 -2.44
CA LEU A 172 -8.39 8.80 -3.83
C LEU A 172 -9.07 7.68 -4.65
N LEU A 173 -8.66 6.43 -4.44
CA LEU A 173 -9.27 5.28 -5.11
C LEU A 173 -10.71 5.02 -4.64
N LYS A 174 -11.00 5.20 -3.36
CA LYS A 174 -12.36 5.07 -2.80
C LYS A 174 -13.29 6.15 -3.32
N ASP A 175 -12.80 7.37 -3.49
CA ASP A 175 -13.60 8.48 -4.01
C ASP A 175 -13.84 8.33 -5.51
N ALA A 176 -12.95 7.63 -6.21
CA ALA A 176 -13.16 7.21 -7.60
C ALA A 176 -14.03 5.94 -7.73
N ASP A 177 -14.65 5.43 -6.66
CA ASP A 177 -15.53 4.24 -6.72
C ASP A 177 -16.85 4.55 -7.44
N PRO A 178 -17.09 3.96 -8.63
CA PRO A 178 -18.33 4.16 -9.37
C PRO A 178 -19.55 3.49 -8.71
N VAL A 179 -19.35 2.58 -7.75
CA VAL A 179 -20.45 1.93 -7.01
C VAL A 179 -21.01 2.85 -5.92
N LYS A 180 -20.15 3.66 -5.29
CA LYS A 180 -20.54 4.70 -4.31
C LYS A 180 -21.17 5.90 -5.02
N ASN A 181 -20.57 6.33 -6.12
CA ASN A 181 -20.94 7.56 -6.81
C ASN A 181 -21.77 7.27 -8.06
N LYS A 182 -23.07 7.03 -7.84
CA LYS A 182 -24.03 6.64 -8.90
C LYS A 182 -24.30 7.74 -9.94
N ASP A 183 -23.94 8.99 -9.64
CA ASP A 183 -24.19 10.15 -10.49
C ASP A 183 -23.02 10.47 -11.43
N PHE A 184 -21.94 9.66 -11.44
CA PHE A 184 -20.87 9.84 -12.41
C PHE A 184 -21.37 9.60 -13.83
N VAL A 185 -21.45 10.68 -14.61
CA VAL A 185 -21.58 10.59 -16.07
C VAL A 185 -20.22 10.16 -16.64
N ALA A 186 -20.22 9.29 -17.64
CA ALA A 186 -19.01 8.67 -18.20
C ALA A 186 -17.84 9.66 -18.51
N PRO A 187 -18.06 10.87 -19.09
CA PRO A 187 -16.97 11.81 -19.36
C PRO A 187 -16.26 12.32 -18.10
N ASP A 188 -16.97 12.48 -16.99
CA ASP A 188 -16.39 12.96 -15.73
C ASP A 188 -15.69 11.83 -14.97
N TYR A 189 -16.19 10.60 -15.12
CA TYR A 189 -15.51 9.41 -14.62
C TYR A 189 -14.18 9.19 -15.35
N ASP A 190 -14.15 9.32 -16.68
CA ASP A 190 -12.95 9.11 -17.47
C ASP A 190 -11.83 10.08 -17.07
N LYS A 191 -12.18 11.36 -16.86
CA LYS A 191 -11.23 12.34 -16.29
C LYS A 191 -10.71 11.91 -14.93
N THR A 192 -11.60 11.49 -14.02
CA THR A 192 -11.23 11.02 -12.68
C THR A 192 -10.32 9.79 -12.74
N TYR A 193 -10.64 8.84 -13.62
CA TYR A 193 -9.84 7.65 -13.86
C TYR A 193 -8.44 8.00 -14.34
N GLU A 194 -8.32 8.79 -15.40
CA GLU A 194 -7.02 9.18 -15.98
C GLU A 194 -6.17 9.92 -14.95
N LEU A 195 -6.81 10.78 -14.15
CA LEU A 195 -6.17 11.52 -13.08
C LEU A 195 -5.59 10.61 -12.01
N VAL A 196 -6.40 9.72 -11.42
CA VAL A 196 -5.96 8.79 -10.37
C VAL A 196 -4.93 7.80 -10.94
N SER A 197 -5.14 7.33 -12.15
CA SER A 197 -4.22 6.47 -12.91
C SER A 197 -2.85 7.14 -13.05
N LYS A 198 -2.80 8.43 -13.44
CA LYS A 198 -1.58 9.22 -13.59
C LYS A 198 -0.85 9.36 -12.26
N VAL A 199 -1.55 9.73 -11.18
CA VAL A 199 -0.94 9.89 -9.85
C VAL A 199 -0.30 8.59 -9.37
N ILE A 200 -1.03 7.46 -9.42
CA ILE A 200 -0.48 6.17 -8.99
C ILE A 200 0.74 5.80 -9.82
N ASN A 201 0.67 5.98 -11.15
CA ASN A 201 1.78 5.69 -12.05
C ASN A 201 3.01 6.56 -11.74
N GLU A 202 2.83 7.87 -11.54
CA GLU A 202 3.93 8.77 -11.14
C GLU A 202 4.59 8.29 -9.84
N LYS A 203 3.80 7.94 -8.81
CA LYS A 203 4.35 7.40 -7.56
C LYS A 203 5.08 6.08 -7.75
N ILE A 204 4.62 5.21 -8.67
CA ILE A 204 5.31 3.97 -9.04
C ILE A 204 6.65 4.28 -9.73
N THR A 205 6.70 5.28 -10.62
CA THR A 205 7.93 5.64 -11.34
C THR A 205 9.04 6.15 -10.42
N LEU A 206 8.70 6.63 -9.22
CA LEU A 206 9.66 7.08 -8.23
C LEU A 206 10.53 5.95 -7.65
N TYR A 207 10.21 4.67 -7.89
CA TYR A 207 10.98 3.53 -7.37
C TYR A 207 12.03 3.02 -8.37
N PRO A 208 13.28 3.53 -8.36
CA PRO A 208 14.39 2.88 -9.06
C PRO A 208 14.74 1.54 -8.40
N GLN A 209 15.66 0.78 -9.00
CA GLN A 209 16.09 -0.55 -8.49
C GLN A 209 16.58 -0.56 -7.02
N GLY A 210 16.86 0.60 -6.41
CA GLY A 210 17.31 0.72 -5.01
C GLY A 210 16.28 1.26 -3.99
N GLY A 211 15.08 1.64 -4.42
CA GLY A 211 14.09 2.36 -3.58
C GLY A 211 14.10 3.87 -3.80
N ARG A 212 13.02 4.55 -3.39
CA ARG A 212 12.81 5.99 -3.61
C ARG A 212 13.26 6.88 -2.45
N THR A 213 13.52 6.29 -1.29
CA THR A 213 13.94 6.99 -0.07
C THR A 213 15.47 7.12 -0.05
N PRO A 214 16.02 8.35 -0.13
CA PRO A 214 17.48 8.54 -0.17
C PRO A 214 18.22 7.91 0.99
N LEU A 215 17.64 7.98 2.19
CA LEU A 215 18.18 7.37 3.40
C LEU A 215 18.39 5.86 3.25
N LEU A 216 17.34 5.14 2.81
CA LEU A 216 17.42 3.70 2.65
C LEU A 216 18.34 3.31 1.50
N TYR A 217 18.34 4.10 0.42
CA TYR A 217 19.25 3.91 -0.70
C TYR A 217 20.72 4.05 -0.28
N ALA A 218 21.05 5.12 0.45
CA ALA A 218 22.38 5.36 1.01
C ALA A 218 22.83 4.21 1.91
N PHE A 219 21.95 3.77 2.81
CA PHE A 219 22.21 2.64 3.70
C PHE A 219 22.47 1.34 2.92
N ARG A 220 21.62 0.99 1.96
CA ARG A 220 21.79 -0.23 1.14
C ARG A 220 23.10 -0.21 0.35
N ARG A 221 23.49 0.94 -0.20
CA ARG A 221 24.78 1.11 -0.86
C ARG A 221 25.93 0.91 0.12
N PHE A 222 25.86 1.51 1.30
CA PHE A 222 26.89 1.36 2.33
C PHE A 222 27.04 -0.09 2.82
N VAL A 223 25.93 -0.81 3.03
CA VAL A 223 25.94 -2.24 3.38
C VAL A 223 26.64 -3.06 2.30
N LYS A 224 26.39 -2.75 1.02
CA LYS A 224 27.06 -3.39 -0.11
C LYS A 224 28.56 -3.08 -0.14
N ASP A 225 28.95 -1.82 0.08
CA ASP A 225 30.36 -1.38 0.12
C ASP A 225 31.13 -1.99 1.32
N CYS A 226 30.42 -2.36 2.38
CA CYS A 226 30.96 -3.09 3.52
C CYS A 226 31.05 -4.61 3.28
N GLY A 227 30.51 -5.14 2.18
CA GLY A 227 30.48 -6.58 1.90
C GLY A 227 29.68 -7.40 2.93
N GLY A 228 28.75 -6.76 3.66
CA GLY A 228 28.02 -7.39 4.76
C GLY A 228 28.76 -7.47 6.10
N ASP A 229 29.93 -6.83 6.24
CA ASP A 229 30.65 -6.74 7.52
C ASP A 229 29.84 -5.93 8.55
N GLN A 230 29.27 -6.63 9.52
CA GLN A 230 28.38 -6.03 10.52
C GLN A 230 29.08 -5.00 11.41
N GLU A 231 30.37 -5.17 11.72
CA GLU A 231 31.10 -4.23 12.56
C GLU A 231 31.30 -2.90 11.82
N ARG A 232 31.67 -2.98 10.54
CA ARG A 232 31.77 -1.81 9.66
C ARG A 232 30.40 -1.14 9.46
N ILE A 233 29.34 -1.94 9.30
CA ILE A 233 27.97 -1.44 9.17
C ILE A 233 27.57 -0.65 10.42
N ASN A 234 27.77 -1.23 11.61
CA ASN A 234 27.45 -0.58 12.89
C ASN A 234 28.23 0.73 13.08
N LYS A 235 29.54 0.73 12.76
CA LYS A 235 30.38 1.95 12.80
C LYS A 235 29.85 3.03 11.86
N GLY A 236 29.41 2.65 10.65
CA GLY A 236 28.81 3.58 9.70
C GLY A 236 27.47 4.15 10.15
N ILE A 237 26.61 3.32 10.76
CA ILE A 237 25.35 3.78 11.38
C ILE A 237 25.62 4.86 12.43
N LEU A 238 26.55 4.60 13.36
CA LEU A 238 26.92 5.55 14.41
C LEU A 238 27.53 6.84 13.85
N ALA A 239 28.34 6.73 12.79
CA ALA A 239 28.90 7.89 12.09
C ALA A 239 27.81 8.71 11.38
N ALA A 240 26.87 8.05 10.71
CA ALA A 240 25.75 8.71 10.03
C ALA A 240 24.83 9.43 11.01
N ASP A 241 24.58 8.84 12.19
CA ASP A 241 23.81 9.46 13.26
C ASP A 241 24.48 10.74 13.81
N LYS A 242 25.79 10.66 14.03
CA LYS A 242 26.59 11.78 14.57
C LYS A 242 26.72 12.94 13.59
N HIS A 243 26.79 12.67 12.29
CA HIS A 243 27.20 13.63 11.28
C HIS A 243 26.17 13.91 10.17
N GLY A 244 25.02 13.23 10.16
CA GLY A 244 23.95 13.43 9.17
C GLY A 244 24.27 12.90 7.75
N HIS A 245 25.29 12.05 7.60
CA HIS A 245 25.89 11.72 6.29
C HIS A 245 25.01 10.96 5.28
N TRP A 246 23.82 10.48 5.66
CA TRP A 246 22.94 9.72 4.77
C TRP A 246 21.70 10.48 4.29
N GLU A 247 21.63 11.79 4.56
CA GLU A 247 20.73 12.71 3.87
C GLU A 247 21.28 13.00 2.46
N ILE A 248 21.18 12.03 1.54
CA ILE A 248 21.55 12.26 0.15
C ILE A 248 20.45 13.09 -0.52
N GLU A 249 20.84 14.13 -1.28
CA GLU A 249 19.93 14.91 -2.11
C GLU A 249 19.20 14.00 -3.11
N ILE A 250 17.88 14.15 -3.19
CA ILE A 250 17.06 13.47 -4.18
C ILE A 250 17.50 13.99 -5.56
N PRO A 251 17.78 13.12 -6.55
CA PRO A 251 18.01 13.56 -7.93
C PRO A 251 16.90 14.54 -8.35
N GLN A 252 17.25 15.70 -8.92
CA GLN A 252 16.31 16.80 -9.18
C GLN A 252 15.03 16.33 -9.91
N ASP A 253 15.15 15.38 -10.84
CA ASP A 253 14.01 14.80 -11.57
C ASP A 253 13.04 14.03 -10.66
N LEU A 254 13.56 13.27 -9.70
CA LEU A 254 12.74 12.56 -8.70
C LEU A 254 12.16 13.52 -7.66
N ALA A 255 12.86 14.61 -7.33
CA ALA A 255 12.37 15.63 -6.41
C ALA A 255 11.17 16.37 -7.02
N LYS A 256 11.27 16.76 -8.29
CA LYS A 256 10.20 17.40 -9.05
C LYS A 256 8.97 16.50 -9.19
N LEU A 257 9.15 15.25 -9.60
CA LEU A 257 8.04 14.28 -9.70
C LEU A 257 7.38 14.02 -8.33
N ARG A 258 8.18 13.99 -7.26
CA ARG A 258 7.65 13.83 -5.90
C ARG A 258 6.81 15.04 -5.49
N GLU A 259 7.29 16.26 -5.76
CA GLU A 259 6.59 17.50 -5.45
C GLU A 259 5.29 17.62 -6.25
N GLU A 260 5.34 17.41 -7.56
CA GLU A 260 4.17 17.42 -8.44
C GLU A 260 3.09 16.43 -7.94
N ALA A 261 3.49 15.19 -7.65
CA ALA A 261 2.56 14.18 -7.16
C ALA A 261 2.08 14.43 -5.72
N GLN A 262 2.82 15.20 -4.91
CA GLN A 262 2.43 15.54 -3.53
C GLN A 262 1.44 16.71 -3.47
N THR A 263 1.74 17.79 -4.20
CA THR A 263 0.87 18.96 -4.35
C THR A 263 -0.47 18.52 -4.92
N PHE A 264 -0.42 17.70 -5.97
CA PHE A 264 -1.61 17.20 -6.64
C PHE A 264 -2.55 16.41 -5.72
N VAL A 265 -2.02 15.49 -4.91
CA VAL A 265 -2.82 14.72 -3.94
C VAL A 265 -3.43 15.65 -2.88
N THR A 266 -2.69 16.65 -2.45
CA THR A 266 -3.13 17.60 -1.42
C THR A 266 -4.27 18.49 -1.92
N ASP A 267 -4.12 19.04 -3.14
CA ASP A 267 -5.14 19.90 -3.75
C ASP A 267 -6.44 19.13 -3.96
N ARG A 268 -6.38 17.87 -4.40
CA ARG A 268 -7.57 17.07 -4.65
C ARG A 268 -8.28 16.64 -3.36
N ILE A 269 -7.54 16.31 -2.30
CA ILE A 269 -8.15 16.04 -0.98
C ILE A 269 -8.90 17.29 -0.48
N VAL A 270 -8.29 18.47 -0.59
CA VAL A 270 -8.93 19.73 -0.21
C VAL A 270 -10.18 20.03 -1.05
N GLU A 271 -10.14 19.73 -2.36
CA GLU A 271 -11.29 19.93 -3.25
C GLU A 271 -12.44 18.96 -2.92
N LEU A 272 -12.12 17.70 -2.59
CA LEU A 272 -13.10 16.70 -2.17
C LEU A 272 -13.72 17.03 -0.81
N GLU A 273 -12.93 17.48 0.16
CA GLU A 273 -13.41 17.94 1.47
C GLU A 273 -14.35 19.15 1.34
N LYS A 274 -14.07 20.09 0.43
CA LYS A 274 -14.97 21.20 0.12
C LYS A 274 -16.28 20.74 -0.52
N THR A 275 -16.21 19.80 -1.45
CA THR A 275 -17.40 19.25 -2.14
C THR A 275 -18.30 18.49 -1.16
N GLU A 276 -17.72 17.76 -0.19
CA GLU A 276 -18.48 17.10 0.87
C GLU A 276 -19.13 18.09 1.86
N GLN A 277 -18.46 19.20 2.20
CA GLN A 277 -19.06 20.26 3.01
C GLN A 277 -20.26 20.92 2.31
N GLU A 278 -20.13 21.23 1.02
CA GLU A 278 -21.20 21.86 0.23
C GLU A 278 -22.41 20.93 0.01
N MET A 279 -22.20 19.60 -0.01
CA MET A 279 -23.29 18.62 -0.09
C MET A 279 -23.91 18.30 1.29
N GLY A 280 -23.20 18.49 2.40
CA GLY A 280 -23.72 18.31 3.75
C GLY A 280 -24.60 19.46 4.25
N GLU A 281 -24.55 20.61 3.59
CA GLU A 281 -25.36 21.81 3.89
C GLU A 281 -26.64 21.92 3.05
N ARG A 282 -26.94 20.93 2.19
CA ARG A 282 -28.18 20.82 1.39
C ARG A 282 -29.08 19.69 1.88
#